data_AF-A0A183GJ39-F1
#
_entry.id   AF-A0A183GJ39-F1
#
_cell.length_a   1.000
_cell.length_b   1.000
_cell.length_c   1.000
_cell.angle_alpha   90.00
_cell.angle_beta   90.00
_cell.angle_gamma   90.00
#
_symmetry.space_group_name_H-M   'P 1'
#
loop_
_entity.id
_entity.type
_entity.pdbx_description
1 polymer ?
#
loop_
_entity_poly.entity_id
_entity_poly.type
_entity_poly.pdbx_seq_one_letter_code
_entity_poly.pdbx_strand_id
1 'polypeptide(L)'
;MLNLDVFGEIFTKYMDFFVVRMAKNLPLQLACNAFLVRADVSFRFGCIIVKYLMDRLPSLAVSLALVTRFQPYLPELIRKSMEYALSARDPINYFMLLRALFRSIGGGLHDILYSQFLPLLPDLMLFFNKLQWCDHRQMMRELFVELCLTVPVRLSTLLPHLPLLMEPLVCALNGGPNLVQQGG
;
A
#
# COMPACT_ATOMS: atom_id res chain seq x y z
N MET A 1 -23.51 -11.99 -23.36
CA MET A 1 -23.07 -11.55 -22.03
C MET A 1 -21.65 -12.07 -21.83
N LEU A 2 -20.69 -11.22 -21.46
CA LEU A 2 -19.29 -11.62 -21.30
C LEU A 2 -19.15 -12.47 -20.02
N ASN A 3 -18.51 -13.64 -20.10
CA ASN A 3 -18.24 -14.44 -18.90
C ASN A 3 -17.03 -13.85 -18.15
N LEU A 4 -17.27 -13.32 -16.94
CA LEU A 4 -16.26 -12.63 -16.15
C LEU A 4 -15.15 -13.54 -15.63
N ASP A 5 -15.43 -14.84 -15.44
CA ASP A 5 -14.43 -15.80 -14.98
C ASP A 5 -13.45 -16.14 -16.08
N VAL A 6 -13.97 -16.45 -17.27
CA VAL A 6 -13.15 -16.70 -18.46
C VAL A 6 -12.37 -15.44 -18.84
N PHE A 7 -12.99 -14.26 -18.78
CA PHE A 7 -12.30 -12.99 -18.97
C PHE A 7 -11.14 -12.80 -17.99
N GLY A 8 -11.39 -13.08 -16.71
CA GLY A 8 -10.37 -12.96 -15.67
C GLY A 8 -9.19 -13.91 -15.88
N GLU A 9 -9.45 -15.16 -16.25
CA GLU A 9 -8.42 -16.16 -16.53
C GLU A 9 -7.55 -15.76 -17.71
N ILE A 10 -8.17 -15.34 -18.82
CA ILE A 10 -7.46 -14.90 -20.03
C ILE A 10 -6.54 -13.71 -19.70
N PHE A 11 -7.08 -12.66 -19.09
CA PHE A 11 -6.29 -11.47 -18.82
C PHE A 11 -5.21 -11.72 -17.79
N THR A 12 -5.44 -12.56 -16.79
CA THR A 12 -4.40 -12.94 -15.81
C THR A 12 -3.27 -13.72 -16.49
N LYS A 13 -3.61 -14.71 -17.34
CA LYS A 13 -2.64 -15.58 -18.00
C LYS A 13 -1.80 -14.86 -19.05
N TYR A 14 -2.38 -13.89 -19.76
CA TYR A 14 -1.74 -13.23 -20.89
C TYR A 14 -1.36 -11.76 -20.62
N MET A 15 -1.45 -11.28 -19.37
CA MET A 15 -1.21 -9.87 -19.04
C MET A 15 0.18 -9.38 -19.47
N ASP A 16 1.22 -10.20 -19.28
CA ASP A 16 2.59 -9.87 -19.71
C ASP A 16 2.69 -9.57 -21.20
N PHE A 17 2.10 -10.46 -22.01
CA PHE A 17 2.04 -10.27 -23.45
C PHE A 17 1.23 -9.02 -23.80
N PHE A 18 0.11 -8.80 -23.09
CA PHE A 18 -0.76 -7.66 -23.30
C PHE A 18 -0.06 -6.33 -23.05
N VAL A 19 0.70 -6.21 -21.95
CA VAL A 19 1.43 -5.00 -21.57
C VAL A 19 2.53 -4.65 -22.56
N VAL A 20 3.31 -5.64 -23.00
CA VAL A 20 4.36 -5.43 -24.01
C VAL A 20 3.76 -4.94 -25.34
N ARG A 21 2.57 -5.44 -25.71
CA ARG A 21 1.88 -5.03 -26.93
C ARG A 21 1.21 -3.67 -26.81
N MET A 22 0.62 -3.34 -25.66
CA MET A 22 0.02 -2.03 -25.39
C MET A 22 1.03 -0.89 -25.54
N ALA A 23 2.28 -1.08 -25.11
CA ALA A 23 3.33 -0.06 -25.26
C ALA A 23 3.60 0.33 -26.73
N LYS A 24 3.23 -0.53 -27.68
CA LYS A 24 3.49 -0.35 -29.12
C LYS A 24 2.22 -0.19 -29.96
N ASN A 25 1.03 -0.27 -29.34
CA ASN A 25 -0.25 -0.31 -30.06
C ASN A 25 -1.32 0.54 -29.35
N LEU A 26 -1.53 1.75 -29.86
CA LEU A 26 -2.50 2.71 -29.32
C LEU A 26 -3.96 2.21 -29.34
N PRO A 27 -4.45 1.54 -30.40
CA PRO A 27 -5.79 0.91 -30.37
C PRO A 27 -5.98 -0.07 -29.20
N LEU A 28 -4.95 -0.85 -28.87
CA LEU A 28 -5.01 -1.81 -27.77
C LEU A 28 -5.06 -1.11 -26.40
N GLN A 29 -4.39 0.03 -26.25
CA GLN A 29 -4.50 0.87 -25.05
C GLN A 29 -5.92 1.43 -24.89
N LEU A 30 -6.52 1.93 -25.98
CA LEU A 30 -7.89 2.44 -25.97
C LEU A 30 -8.90 1.34 -25.60
N ALA A 31 -8.69 0.12 -26.10
CA ALA A 31 -9.52 -1.04 -25.72
C ALA A 31 -9.40 -1.38 -24.22
N CYS A 32 -8.20 -1.31 -23.64
CA CYS A 32 -8.02 -1.51 -22.19
C CYS A 32 -8.71 -0.43 -21.36
N ASN A 33 -8.57 0.83 -21.78
CA ASN A 33 -9.26 1.94 -21.14
C ASN A 33 -10.78 1.74 -21.20
N ALA A 34 -11.31 1.24 -22.30
CA ALA A 34 -12.73 0.91 -22.42
C ALA A 34 -13.18 -0.17 -21.40
N PHE A 35 -12.35 -1.18 -21.12
CA PHE A 35 -12.66 -2.17 -20.07
C PHE A 35 -12.67 -1.56 -18.67
N LEU A 36 -11.81 -0.56 -18.40
CA LEU A 36 -11.77 0.14 -17.11
C LEU A 36 -12.94 1.11 -16.89
N VAL A 37 -13.56 1.61 -17.97
CA VAL A 37 -14.72 2.51 -17.89
C VAL A 37 -16.04 1.73 -17.80
N ARG A 38 -16.07 0.50 -18.33
CA ARG A 38 -17.26 -0.35 -18.35
C ARG A 38 -17.59 -0.92 -16.97
N ALA A 39 -18.77 -0.59 -16.43
CA ALA A 39 -19.19 -0.99 -15.08
C ALA A 39 -19.22 -2.52 -14.85
N ASP A 40 -19.50 -3.30 -15.88
CA ASP A 40 -19.62 -4.77 -15.82
C ASP A 40 -18.27 -5.51 -15.70
N VAL A 41 -17.17 -4.92 -16.20
CA VAL A 41 -15.83 -5.55 -16.25
C VAL A 41 -14.75 -4.77 -15.50
N SER A 42 -14.94 -3.47 -15.28
CA SER A 42 -13.94 -2.56 -14.73
C SER A 42 -13.35 -3.03 -13.40
N PHE A 43 -14.18 -3.58 -12.51
CA PHE A 43 -13.71 -4.11 -11.23
C PHE A 43 -12.77 -5.30 -11.44
N ARG A 44 -13.20 -6.33 -12.18
CA ARG A 44 -12.42 -7.53 -12.46
C ARG A 44 -11.11 -7.18 -13.16
N PHE A 45 -11.18 -6.34 -14.20
CA PHE A 45 -10.02 -5.94 -14.98
C PHE A 45 -9.03 -5.08 -14.17
N GLY A 46 -9.55 -4.16 -13.36
CA GLY A 46 -8.75 -3.35 -12.42
C GLY A 46 -7.98 -4.19 -11.42
N CYS A 47 -8.62 -5.23 -10.85
CA CYS A 47 -7.93 -6.18 -9.96
C CYS A 47 -6.77 -6.92 -10.65
N ILE A 48 -6.95 -7.34 -11.90
CA ILE A 48 -5.90 -8.05 -12.65
C ILE A 48 -4.73 -7.11 -12.95
N ILE A 49 -5.00 -5.88 -13.39
CA ILE A 49 -3.95 -4.88 -13.64
C ILE A 49 -3.19 -4.58 -12.36
N VAL A 50 -3.88 -4.36 -11.23
CA VAL A 50 -3.18 -4.02 -9.99
C VAL A 50 -2.41 -5.21 -9.44
N LYS A 51 -2.95 -6.43 -9.49
CA LYS A 51 -2.18 -7.64 -9.16
C LYS A 51 -0.90 -7.75 -10.00
N TYR A 52 -1.04 -7.56 -11.31
CA TYR A 52 0.08 -7.55 -12.24
C TYR A 52 1.12 -6.45 -11.92
N LEU A 53 0.67 -5.25 -11.59
CA LEU A 53 1.54 -4.14 -11.21
C LEU A 53 2.23 -4.40 -9.86
N MET A 54 1.53 -4.96 -8.87
CA MET A 54 2.11 -5.32 -7.57
C MET A 54 3.22 -6.38 -7.73
N ASP A 55 3.03 -7.34 -8.64
CA ASP A 55 4.02 -8.38 -8.92
C ASP A 55 5.27 -7.85 -9.66
N ARG A 56 5.20 -6.67 -10.30
CA ARG A 56 6.27 -6.17 -11.20
C ARG A 56 6.83 -4.79 -10.88
N LEU A 57 6.12 -3.99 -10.09
CA LEU A 57 6.49 -2.62 -9.74
C LEU A 57 6.31 -2.44 -8.24
N PRO A 58 7.36 -2.75 -7.44
CA PRO A 58 7.36 -2.44 -6.01
C PRO A 58 7.15 -0.93 -5.73
N SER A 59 7.39 -0.07 -6.72
CA SER A 59 7.45 1.40 -6.60
C SER A 59 6.21 2.17 -7.08
N LEU A 60 5.21 1.53 -7.69
CA LEU A 60 3.98 2.25 -8.09
C LEU A 60 2.98 2.30 -6.93
N ALA A 61 3.24 3.23 -6.01
CA ALA A 61 2.28 3.72 -5.03
C ALA A 61 1.08 4.33 -5.76
N VAL A 62 0.02 3.52 -5.82
CA VAL A 62 -1.19 3.79 -6.60
C VAL A 62 -2.04 4.90 -5.97
N SER A 63 -2.58 5.76 -6.83
CA SER A 63 -3.49 6.89 -6.57
C SER A 63 -4.63 6.57 -5.59
N LEU A 64 -4.93 7.54 -4.72
CA LEU A 64 -5.98 7.60 -3.69
C LEU A 64 -7.37 7.08 -4.16
N ALA A 65 -7.70 7.21 -5.45
CA ALA A 65 -8.98 6.76 -6.01
C ALA A 65 -9.10 5.23 -6.17
N LEU A 66 -7.98 4.51 -6.15
CA LEU A 66 -7.93 3.05 -6.32
C LEU A 66 -7.96 2.36 -4.95
N VAL A 67 -7.36 2.94 -3.90
CA VAL A 67 -7.36 2.39 -2.53
C VAL A 67 -8.77 2.17 -2.00
N THR A 68 -9.71 3.07 -2.32
CA THR A 68 -11.12 2.94 -1.96
C THR A 68 -11.82 1.78 -2.66
N ARG A 69 -11.42 1.43 -3.89
CA ARG A 69 -11.93 0.28 -4.65
C ARG A 69 -11.25 -1.04 -4.30
N PHE A 70 -10.08 -1.00 -3.66
CA PHE A 70 -9.31 -2.17 -3.21
C PHE A 70 -9.51 -2.52 -1.74
N GLN A 71 -10.57 -1.98 -1.13
CA GLN A 71 -10.98 -2.25 0.24
C GLN A 71 -10.80 -3.72 0.68
N PRO A 72 -11.24 -4.76 -0.06
CA PRO A 72 -11.12 -6.16 0.41
C PRO A 72 -9.70 -6.74 0.33
N TYR A 73 -8.80 -6.12 -0.43
CA TYR A 73 -7.42 -6.59 -0.61
C TYR A 73 -6.41 -5.85 0.27
N LEU A 74 -6.85 -4.78 0.95
CA LEU A 74 -5.99 -3.95 1.78
C LEU A 74 -5.21 -4.75 2.84
N PRO A 75 -5.83 -5.71 3.58
CA PRO A 75 -5.08 -6.46 4.57
C PRO A 75 -3.95 -7.30 3.98
N GLU A 76 -4.25 -8.00 2.88
CA GLU A 76 -3.26 -8.84 2.20
C GLU A 76 -2.15 -8.00 1.57
N LEU A 77 -2.48 -6.82 1.04
CA LEU A 77 -1.48 -5.88 0.50
C LEU A 77 -0.51 -5.41 1.58
N ILE A 78 -1.01 -5.00 2.74
CA ILE A 78 -0.17 -4.57 3.85
C ILE A 78 0.72 -5.73 4.33
N ARG A 79 0.13 -6.91 4.51
CA ARG A 79 0.84 -8.12 4.95
C ARG A 79 1.94 -8.52 3.97
N LYS A 80 1.65 -8.57 2.67
CA LYS A 80 2.62 -8.90 1.62
C LYS A 80 3.71 -7.84 1.48
N SER A 81 3.36 -6.56 1.65
CA SER A 81 4.35 -5.49 1.65
C SER A 81 5.35 -5.65 2.81
N MET A 82 4.88 -6.00 4.01
CA MET A 82 5.77 -6.30 5.15
C MET A 82 6.63 -7.55 4.90
N GLU A 83 6.04 -8.63 4.38
CA GLU A 83 6.73 -9.89 4.05
C GLU A 83 7.87 -9.66 3.03
N TYR A 84 7.57 -8.94 1.93
CA TYR A 84 8.54 -8.66 0.88
C TYR A 84 9.57 -7.60 1.26
N ALA A 85 9.23 -6.64 2.11
CA ALA A 85 10.20 -5.67 2.63
C ALA A 85 11.39 -6.32 3.36
N LEU A 86 11.22 -7.51 3.94
CA LEU A 86 12.29 -8.21 4.66
C LEU A 86 13.27 -8.97 3.75
N SER A 87 12.87 -9.27 2.52
CA SER A 87 13.62 -10.17 1.61
C SER A 87 13.97 -9.51 0.27
N ALA A 88 13.42 -8.34 -0.02
CA ALA A 88 13.63 -7.64 -1.27
C ALA A 88 15.02 -7.02 -1.36
N ARG A 89 15.52 -6.96 -2.61
CA ARG A 89 16.76 -6.24 -2.94
C ARG A 89 16.66 -4.73 -2.67
N ASP A 90 15.48 -4.16 -2.94
CA ASP A 90 15.18 -2.74 -2.73
C ASP A 90 13.97 -2.58 -1.79
N PRO A 91 14.16 -2.78 -0.47
CA PRO A 91 13.07 -2.86 0.51
C PRO A 91 12.34 -1.52 0.71
N ILE A 92 13.00 -0.41 0.39
CA ILE A 92 12.45 0.95 0.51
C ILE A 92 11.14 1.16 -0.25
N ASN A 93 10.98 0.49 -1.40
CA ASN A 93 9.79 0.65 -2.25
C ASN A 93 8.51 0.19 -1.52
N TYR A 94 8.60 -0.90 -0.77
CA TYR A 94 7.47 -1.42 0.03
C TYR A 94 7.11 -0.48 1.18
N PHE A 95 8.11 0.12 1.82
CA PHE A 95 7.88 1.13 2.87
C PHE A 95 7.26 2.41 2.31
N MET A 96 7.64 2.84 1.10
CA MET A 96 6.98 3.96 0.42
C MET A 96 5.54 3.66 0.04
N LEU A 97 5.23 2.41 -0.35
CA LEU A 97 3.86 1.96 -0.59
C LEU A 97 3.01 2.03 0.69
N LEU A 98 3.51 1.48 1.81
CA LEU A 98 2.85 1.56 3.10
C LEU A 98 2.58 3.02 3.51
N ARG A 99 3.54 3.91 3.30
CA ARG A 99 3.41 5.35 3.59
C ARG A 99 2.29 5.98 2.78
N ALA A 100 2.19 5.67 1.49
CA ALA A 100 1.11 6.17 0.64
C ALA A 100 -0.26 5.64 1.09
N LEU A 101 -0.34 4.36 1.45
CA LEU A 101 -1.56 3.74 1.96
C LEU A 101 -2.01 4.37 3.28
N PHE A 102 -1.11 4.55 4.24
CA PHE A 102 -1.44 5.13 5.55
C PHE A 102 -1.94 6.56 5.43
N ARG A 103 -1.27 7.40 4.63
CA ARG A 103 -1.73 8.76 4.34
C ARG A 103 -3.08 8.79 3.63
N SER A 104 -3.34 7.82 2.76
CA SER A 104 -4.63 7.66 2.09
C SER A 104 -5.77 7.31 3.05
N ILE A 105 -5.50 6.56 4.13
CA ILE A 105 -6.52 6.16 5.11
C ILE A 105 -6.71 7.25 6.17
N GLY A 106 -5.62 7.88 6.63
CA GLY A 106 -5.61 8.91 7.69
C GLY A 106 -6.35 10.20 7.33
N GLY A 107 -6.59 10.48 6.05
CA GLY A 107 -7.34 11.64 5.56
C GLY A 107 -8.85 11.64 5.81
N GLY A 108 -9.38 10.72 6.63
CA GLY A 108 -10.72 10.84 7.22
C GLY A 108 -11.92 10.40 6.37
N LEU A 109 -11.73 9.67 5.27
CA LEU A 109 -12.82 9.39 4.33
C LEU A 109 -13.48 8.00 4.44
N HIS A 110 -12.93 7.03 5.18
CA HIS A 110 -13.39 5.64 5.09
C HIS A 110 -13.31 4.83 6.40
N ASP A 111 -14.38 4.86 7.21
CA ASP A 111 -14.54 4.00 8.40
C ASP A 111 -14.36 2.49 8.07
N ILE A 112 -14.67 2.08 6.85
CA ILE A 112 -14.56 0.69 6.40
C ILE A 112 -13.11 0.28 6.08
N LEU A 113 -12.25 1.22 5.66
CA LEU A 113 -10.81 0.95 5.53
C LEU A 113 -10.16 0.84 6.90
N TYR A 114 -10.59 1.72 7.83
CA TYR A 114 -10.13 1.69 9.20
C TYR A 114 -10.48 0.37 9.91
N SER A 115 -11.71 -0.14 9.74
CA SER A 115 -12.15 -1.40 10.36
C SER A 115 -11.37 -2.63 9.86
N GLN A 116 -10.91 -2.62 8.61
CA GLN A 116 -10.06 -3.68 8.06
C GLN A 116 -8.58 -3.53 8.42
N PHE A 117 -8.15 -2.31 8.69
CA PHE A 117 -6.79 -2.02 9.15
C PHE A 117 -6.58 -2.41 10.61
N LEU A 118 -7.59 -2.18 11.46
CA LEU A 118 -7.52 -2.36 12.92
C LEU A 118 -6.94 -3.71 13.37
N PRO A 119 -7.35 -4.87 12.79
CA PRO A 119 -6.83 -6.18 13.22
C PRO A 119 -5.34 -6.37 12.90
N LEU A 120 -4.78 -5.61 11.96
CA LEU A 120 -3.37 -5.68 11.55
C LEU A 120 -2.47 -4.79 12.40
N LEU A 121 -3.06 -3.88 13.18
CA LEU A 121 -2.33 -2.87 13.94
C LEU A 121 -1.27 -3.48 14.88
N PRO A 122 -1.56 -4.54 15.67
CA PRO A 122 -0.55 -5.12 16.57
C PRO A 122 0.67 -5.66 15.81
N ASP A 123 0.44 -6.38 14.71
CA ASP A 123 1.51 -6.96 13.89
C ASP A 123 2.34 -5.88 13.20
N LEU A 124 1.69 -4.81 12.72
CA LEU A 124 2.34 -3.63 12.16
C LEU A 124 3.22 -2.90 13.19
N MET A 125 2.70 -2.68 14.40
CA MET A 125 3.45 -2.03 15.47
C MET A 125 4.68 -2.85 15.87
N LEU A 126 4.51 -4.18 15.99
CA LEU A 126 5.63 -5.08 16.26
C LEU A 126 6.65 -5.09 15.12
N PHE A 127 6.18 -5.09 13.88
CA PHE A 127 7.03 -5.05 12.69
C PHE A 127 7.88 -3.78 12.65
N PHE A 128 7.28 -2.59 12.81
CA PHE A 128 8.03 -1.35 12.82
C PHE A 128 8.96 -1.21 14.02
N ASN A 129 8.57 -1.69 15.20
CA ASN A 129 9.44 -1.67 16.38
C ASN A 129 10.70 -2.52 16.13
N LYS A 130 10.57 -3.72 15.55
CA LYS A 130 11.73 -4.55 15.17
C LYS A 130 12.69 -3.85 14.21
N LEU A 131 12.16 -3.09 13.25
CA LEU A 131 12.96 -2.38 12.26
C LEU A 131 13.76 -1.21 12.84
N GLN A 132 13.38 -0.66 14.01
CA GLN A 132 14.15 0.41 14.67
C GLN A 132 15.52 -0.07 15.15
N TRP A 133 15.64 -1.35 15.49
CA TRP A 133 16.88 -1.95 16.01
C TRP A 133 17.84 -2.42 14.92
N CYS A 134 17.43 -2.31 13.65
CA CYS A 134 18.26 -2.72 12.52
C CYS A 134 19.18 -1.58 12.07
N ASP A 135 20.42 -1.92 11.69
CA ASP A 135 21.38 -0.93 11.19
C ASP A 135 21.00 -0.47 9.77
N HIS A 136 20.43 0.73 9.69
CA HIS A 136 19.88 1.30 8.46
C HIS A 136 20.43 2.69 8.19
N ARG A 137 20.48 3.10 6.91
CA ARG A 137 20.80 4.48 6.53
C ARG A 137 19.77 5.45 7.12
N GLN A 138 20.20 6.68 7.41
CA GLN A 138 19.36 7.72 8.03
C GLN A 138 17.99 7.89 7.36
N MET A 139 17.95 8.00 6.03
CA MET A 139 16.71 8.13 5.26
C MET A 139 15.70 7.00 5.52
N MET A 140 16.15 5.78 5.77
CA MET A 140 15.28 4.64 6.05
C MET A 140 14.75 4.68 7.49
N ARG A 141 15.57 5.14 8.44
CA ARG A 141 15.12 5.38 9.82
C ARG A 141 14.05 6.47 9.88
N GLU A 142 14.25 7.57 9.17
CA GLU A 142 13.26 8.66 9.05
C GLU A 142 11.94 8.16 8.45
N LEU A 143 12.01 7.30 7.43
CA LEU A 143 10.83 6.67 6.83
C LEU A 143 10.09 5.76 7.83
N PHE A 144 10.80 5.01 8.68
CA PHE A 144 10.16 4.15 9.69
C PHE A 144 9.48 4.98 10.78
N VAL A 145 10.13 6.05 11.23
CA VAL A 145 9.53 6.99 12.17
C VAL A 145 8.25 7.58 11.56
N GLU A 146 8.31 8.06 10.31
CA GLU A 146 7.11 8.57 9.63
C GLU A 146 6.01 7.51 9.51
N LEU A 147 6.35 6.27 9.16
CA LEU A 147 5.37 5.18 9.07
C LEU A 147 4.70 4.90 10.41
N CYS A 148 5.44 4.94 11.52
CA CYS A 148 4.89 4.78 12.87
C CYS A 148 3.93 5.92 13.26
N LEU A 149 4.26 7.16 12.87
CA LEU A 149 3.48 8.35 13.25
C LEU A 149 2.28 8.60 12.33
N THR A 150 2.34 8.13 11.08
CA THR A 150 1.26 8.28 10.10
C THR A 150 0.27 7.13 10.09
N VAL A 151 0.42 6.16 11.00
CA VAL A 151 -0.52 5.04 11.12
C VAL A 151 -1.94 5.59 11.32
N PRO A 152 -2.91 5.19 10.48
CA PRO A 152 -4.26 5.73 10.52
C PRO A 152 -5.04 5.13 11.69
N VAL A 153 -4.84 5.67 12.90
CA VAL A 153 -5.50 5.21 14.13
C VAL A 153 -6.06 6.35 14.96
N ARG A 154 -7.26 6.13 15.50
CA ARG A 154 -7.80 7.00 16.54
C ARG A 154 -6.91 6.92 17.78
N LEU A 155 -6.67 8.06 18.43
CA LEU A 155 -5.85 8.13 19.64
C LEU A 155 -6.30 7.13 20.72
N SER A 156 -7.61 6.96 20.89
CA SER A 156 -8.20 6.00 21.84
C SER A 156 -7.82 4.54 21.56
N THR A 157 -7.69 4.16 20.29
CA THR A 157 -7.24 2.83 19.85
C THR A 157 -5.72 2.68 19.97
N LEU A 158 -4.99 3.79 19.90
CA LEU A 158 -3.54 3.79 19.99
C LEU A 158 -3.04 3.65 21.43
N LEU A 159 -3.81 4.10 22.43
CA LEU A 159 -3.42 4.09 23.85
C LEU A 159 -2.84 2.75 24.35
N PRO A 160 -3.42 1.57 24.06
CA PRO A 160 -2.86 0.29 24.49
C PRO A 160 -1.52 -0.07 23.82
N HIS A 161 -1.24 0.51 22.66
CA HIS A 161 -0.04 0.26 21.86
C HIS A 161 1.03 1.34 21.99
N LEU A 162 0.73 2.42 22.73
CA LEU A 162 1.60 3.57 22.94
C LEU A 162 3.01 3.19 23.45
N PRO A 163 3.20 2.18 24.34
CA PRO A 163 4.53 1.73 24.72
C PRO A 163 5.40 1.26 23.54
N LEU A 164 4.81 0.70 22.49
CA LEU A 164 5.53 0.25 21.28
C LEU A 164 5.97 1.42 20.39
N LEU A 165 5.38 2.60 20.57
CA LEU A 165 5.64 3.83 19.83
C LEU A 165 6.55 4.81 20.55
N MET A 166 6.85 4.59 21.84
CA MET A 166 7.67 5.50 22.64
C MET A 166 9.04 5.76 22.02
N GLU A 167 9.68 4.72 21.48
CA GLU A 167 11.00 4.83 20.87
C GLU A 167 10.97 5.60 19.53
N PRO A 168 10.09 5.28 18.55
CA PRO A 168 9.85 6.12 17.39
C PRO A 168 9.50 7.57 17.72
N LEU A 169 8.71 7.81 18.77
CA LEU A 169 8.33 9.15 19.23
C LEU A 169 9.55 9.93 19.75
N VAL A 170 10.38 9.30 20.59
CA VAL A 170 11.63 9.91 21.07
C VAL A 170 12.58 10.19 19.90
N CYS A 171 12.68 9.29 18.93
CA CYS A 171 13.46 9.52 17.71
C CYS A 171 12.91 10.66 16.86
N ALA A 172 11.58 10.82 16.75
CA ALA A 172 10.95 11.92 16.03
C ALA A 172 11.18 13.27 16.71
N LEU A 173 11.12 13.30 18.05
CA LEU A 173 11.31 14.52 18.85
C LEU A 173 12.78 14.97 18.89
N ASN A 174 13.72 14.03 18.81
CA ASN A 174 15.16 14.32 18.75
C ASN A 174 15.71 14.43 17.32
N GLY A 175 14.96 13.94 16.32
CA GLY A 175 15.26 14.09 14.90
C GLY A 175 14.86 15.47 14.41
N GLY A 176 15.64 16.05 13.50
CA GLY A 176 15.49 17.44 13.05
C GLY A 176 14.09 17.85 12.53
N PRO A 177 13.87 19.16 12.27
CA PRO A 177 12.56 19.83 12.24
C PRO A 177 11.49 19.27 11.26
N ASN A 178 11.87 18.44 10.30
CA ASN A 178 10.94 17.84 9.33
C ASN A 178 10.06 16.73 9.90
N LEU A 179 10.48 16.05 10.98
CA LEU A 179 9.72 14.95 11.59
C LEU A 179 8.68 15.44 12.62
N VAL A 180 9.00 16.53 13.34
CA VAL A 180 8.14 17.10 14.39
C VAL A 180 6.85 17.73 13.84
N GLN A 181 6.87 18.21 12.59
CA GLN A 181 5.69 18.83 11.95
C GLN A 181 4.70 17.83 11.32
N GLN A 182 5.00 16.52 11.30
CA GLN A 182 4.17 15.52 10.60
C GLN A 182 3.14 14.81 11.50
N GLY A 183 3.09 15.11 12.79
CA GLY A 183 2.12 14.54 13.74
C GLY A 183 0.78 15.30 13.82
N GLY A 184 0.44 16.08 12.80
CA GLY A 184 -0.77 16.92 12.74
C GLY A 184 -1.84 16.35 11.81
#